data_AF-A0A438HIS2-F1
#
_entry.id   AF-A0A438HIS2-F1
#
_cell.length_a   1.000
_cell.length_b   1.000
_cell.length_c   1.000
_cell.angle_alpha   90.00
_cell.angle_beta   90.00
_cell.angle_gamma   90.00
#
_symmetry.space_group_name_H-M   'P 1'
#
loop_
_entity.id
_entity.type
_entity.pdbx_description
1 polymer ?
#
loop_
_entity_poly.entity_id
_entity_poly.type
_entity_poly.pdbx_seq_one_letter_code
_entity_poly.pdbx_strand_id
1 'polypeptide(L)'
;MPGHLEGLHTGKKQLEDAGQKLEFVRTLLIDNYDSYTYNIYQELSIINGLPPVVVHNDDLGWKEVCHYLYEENAFDNIVISPGPGSPACSADIGICLQLLLECRDIPILGVCLGHQIWSSMLWYVCLKL
;
A
#
# COMPACT_ATOMS: atom_id res chain seq x y z
N MET A 1 16.17 57.48 26.41
CA MET A 1 15.53 57.24 25.10
C MET A 1 16.01 58.30 24.13
N PRO A 2 16.20 58.03 22.83
CA PRO A 2 15.87 56.81 22.04
C PRO A 2 17.13 56.21 21.33
N GLY A 3 17.15 55.05 20.68
CA GLY A 3 16.15 54.02 20.38
C GLY A 3 16.70 52.96 19.39
N HIS A 4 16.04 51.78 19.38
CA HIS A 4 15.77 50.87 18.23
C HIS A 4 16.96 50.09 17.58
N LEU A 5 16.87 48.86 17.03
CA LEU A 5 16.14 47.57 17.17
C LEU A 5 16.73 46.62 16.07
N GLU A 6 16.49 45.30 16.16
CA GLU A 6 16.65 44.25 15.10
C GLU A 6 18.08 43.78 14.76
N GLY A 7 18.42 42.51 14.49
CA GLY A 7 17.75 41.19 14.41
C GLY A 7 18.83 40.12 14.76
N LEU A 8 18.74 38.82 14.53
CA LEU A 8 17.85 37.98 13.74
C LEU A 8 18.06 36.52 14.20
N HIS A 9 17.01 35.74 14.04
CA HIS A 9 16.84 34.30 14.24
C HIS A 9 17.98 33.43 13.68
N THR A 10 18.27 32.25 14.22
CA THR A 10 17.72 30.95 13.77
C THR A 10 18.80 29.93 14.15
N GLY A 11 18.60 28.71 14.61
CA GLY A 11 17.43 27.91 14.86
C GLY A 11 17.97 26.60 15.46
N LYS A 12 17.43 26.21 16.61
CA LYS A 12 17.59 24.85 17.10
C LYS A 12 16.85 23.94 16.12
N LYS A 13 17.56 23.21 15.28
CA LYS A 13 17.01 21.99 14.66
C LYS A 13 17.62 20.81 15.41
N GLN A 14 16.99 20.51 16.55
CA GLN A 14 17.00 19.15 17.07
C GLN A 14 16.41 18.28 15.95
N LEU A 15 17.15 17.24 15.59
CA LEU A 15 16.73 16.19 14.67
C LEU A 15 15.64 15.38 15.36
N GLU A 16 14.44 15.94 15.35
CA GLU A 16 13.18 15.28 15.68
C GLU A 16 12.57 14.87 14.33
N ASP A 17 12.96 13.70 13.82
CA ASP A 17 12.25 13.08 12.68
C ASP A 17 12.07 11.56 12.89
N ALA A 18 11.88 11.17 14.15
CA ALA A 18 11.45 9.84 14.53
C ALA A 18 10.15 9.99 15.34
N GLY A 19 9.01 9.93 14.64
CA GLY A 19 7.72 9.62 15.26
C GLY A 19 6.74 10.78 15.43
N GLN A 20 6.32 11.44 14.34
CA GLN A 20 5.12 12.28 14.34
C GLN A 20 4.10 11.81 13.29
N LYS A 21 3.05 11.16 13.81
CA LYS A 21 1.65 11.04 13.33
C LYS A 21 1.37 10.45 11.93
N LEU A 22 0.83 9.23 11.91
CA LEU A 22 -0.25 8.89 10.97
C LEU A 22 -1.57 9.21 11.69
N GLU A 23 -2.16 10.40 11.47
CA GLU A 23 -3.57 10.62 11.84
C GLU A 23 -4.52 9.84 10.91
N PHE A 24 -4.02 9.39 9.77
CA PHE A 24 -4.71 8.52 8.83
C PHE A 24 -3.68 7.75 8.01
N VAL A 25 -4.10 6.61 7.45
CA VAL A 25 -3.24 5.72 6.65
C VAL A 25 -3.81 5.60 5.24
N ARG A 26 -3.04 5.98 4.23
CA ARG A 26 -3.44 5.91 2.82
C ARG A 26 -3.20 4.50 2.31
N THR A 27 -4.28 3.85 1.88
CA THR A 27 -4.26 2.43 1.53
C THR A 27 -4.67 2.25 0.08
N LEU A 28 -3.90 1.46 -0.66
CA LEU A 28 -4.29 0.94 -1.97
C LEU A 28 -4.98 -0.40 -1.78
N LEU A 29 -6.26 -0.50 -2.16
CA LEU A 29 -7.03 -1.74 -2.12
C LEU A 29 -7.15 -2.30 -3.54
N ILE A 30 -6.52 -3.44 -3.80
CA ILE A 30 -6.63 -4.16 -5.07
C ILE A 30 -7.85 -5.07 -5.02
N ASP A 31 -8.83 -4.82 -5.89
CA ASP A 31 -10.04 -5.63 -6.02
C ASP A 31 -9.85 -6.75 -7.05
N ASN A 32 -10.00 -8.01 -6.60
CA ASN A 32 -10.03 -9.18 -7.46
C ASN A 32 -11.47 -9.59 -7.84
N TYR A 33 -12.37 -8.61 -8.01
CA TYR A 33 -13.78 -8.81 -8.38
C TYR A 33 -14.58 -9.65 -7.37
N ASP A 34 -14.42 -9.37 -6.07
CA ASP A 34 -15.09 -10.11 -5.00
C ASP A 34 -16.15 -9.28 -4.28
N SER A 35 -17.27 -9.95 -3.94
CA SER A 35 -18.38 -9.32 -3.22
C SER A 35 -18.02 -8.80 -1.81
N TYR A 36 -16.92 -9.29 -1.21
CA TYR A 36 -16.45 -8.88 0.11
C TYR A 36 -15.48 -7.69 0.07
N THR A 37 -15.05 -7.21 -1.09
CA THR A 37 -14.14 -6.05 -1.20
C THR A 37 -14.71 -4.82 -0.48
N TYR A 38 -16.01 -4.57 -0.58
CA TYR A 38 -16.64 -3.43 0.09
C TYR A 38 -16.69 -3.55 1.62
N ASN A 39 -16.72 -4.77 2.16
CA ASN A 39 -16.62 -4.96 3.61
C ASN A 39 -15.22 -4.54 4.08
N ILE A 40 -14.18 -4.93 3.35
CA ILE A 40 -12.80 -4.53 3.63
C ILE A 40 -12.64 -3.01 3.49
N TYR A 41 -13.21 -2.42 2.44
CA TYR A 41 -13.21 -0.96 2.23
C TYR A 41 -13.78 -0.21 3.44
N GLN A 42 -14.92 -0.65 3.96
CA GLN A 42 -15.58 -0.01 5.10
C GLN A 42 -14.72 -0.09 6.37
N GLU A 43 -14.21 -1.28 6.69
CA GLU A 43 -13.34 -1.48 7.86
C GLU A 43 -12.06 -0.64 7.75
N LEU A 44 -11.40 -0.63 6.59
CA LEU A 44 -10.22 0.20 6.35
C LEU A 44 -10.54 1.69 6.47
N SER A 45 -11.68 2.15 5.96
CA SER A 45 -12.10 3.55 6.07
C SER A 45 -12.21 4.01 7.52
N ILE A 46 -12.69 3.13 8.41
CA ILE A 46 -12.85 3.39 9.84
C ILE A 46 -11.50 3.35 10.56
N ILE A 47 -10.74 2.26 10.36
CA ILE A 47 -9.50 2.00 11.09
C ILE A 47 -8.40 2.96 10.66
N ASN A 48 -8.30 3.25 9.36
CA ASN A 48 -7.25 4.08 8.80
C ASN A 48 -7.63 5.57 8.76
N GLY A 49 -8.84 5.94 9.17
CA GLY A 49 -9.32 7.33 9.16
C GLY A 49 -9.49 7.95 7.76
N LEU A 50 -9.21 7.20 6.69
CA LEU A 50 -9.35 7.60 5.30
C LEU A 50 -9.81 6.40 4.46
N PRO A 51 -10.77 6.58 3.53
CA PRO A 51 -11.15 5.53 2.62
C PRO A 51 -9.97 5.08 1.74
N PRO A 52 -9.80 3.77 1.51
CA PRO A 52 -8.77 3.28 0.59
C PRO A 52 -9.10 3.65 -0.85
N VAL A 53 -8.06 3.77 -1.68
CA VAL A 53 -8.22 3.87 -3.13
C VAL A 53 -8.39 2.47 -3.68
N VAL A 54 -9.49 2.21 -4.40
CA VAL A 54 -9.80 0.90 -4.97
C VAL A 54 -9.41 0.86 -6.44
N VAL A 55 -8.70 -0.19 -6.83
CA VAL A 55 -8.27 -0.44 -8.22
C VAL A 55 -8.46 -1.93 -8.50
N HIS A 56 -8.98 -2.32 -9.66
CA HIS A 56 -9.05 -3.74 -10.01
C HIS A 56 -7.67 -4.29 -10.35
N ASN A 57 -7.50 -5.61 -10.20
CA ASN A 57 -6.21 -6.26 -10.43
C ASN A 57 -5.65 -6.14 -11.87
N ASP A 58 -6.44 -5.65 -12.81
CA ASP A 58 -6.13 -5.49 -14.24
C ASP A 58 -6.35 -4.05 -14.76
N ASP A 59 -6.77 -3.11 -13.91
CA ASP A 59 -7.05 -1.71 -14.31
C ASP A 59 -5.78 -0.92 -14.66
N LEU A 60 -4.67 -1.20 -13.97
CA LEU A 60 -3.42 -0.44 -14.07
C LEU A 60 -2.24 -1.34 -14.46
N GLY A 61 -1.36 -0.80 -15.30
CA GLY A 61 -0.09 -1.44 -15.61
C GLY A 61 0.91 -1.31 -14.46
N TRP A 62 1.88 -2.24 -14.40
CA TRP A 62 2.93 -2.23 -13.38
C TRP A 62 3.67 -0.89 -13.25
N LYS A 63 3.98 -0.25 -14.39
CA LYS A 63 4.71 1.02 -14.41
C LYS A 63 3.93 2.14 -13.72
N GLU A 64 2.61 2.17 -13.91
CA GLU A 64 1.74 3.18 -13.30
C GLU A 64 1.63 2.96 -11.79
N VAL A 65 1.48 1.70 -11.37
CA VAL A 65 1.49 1.34 -9.95
C VAL A 65 2.83 1.71 -9.29
N CYS A 66 3.98 1.41 -9.91
CA CYS A 66 5.28 1.83 -9.40
C CYS A 66 5.40 3.35 -9.26
N HIS A 67 4.91 4.11 -10.24
CA HIS A 67 4.94 5.57 -10.18
C HIS A 67 4.15 6.08 -8.95
N TYR A 68 2.94 5.57 -8.72
CA TYR A 68 2.17 5.95 -7.54
C TYR A 68 2.79 5.50 -6.20
N LEU A 69 3.37 4.29 -6.16
CA LEU A 69 3.96 3.75 -4.94
C LEU A 69 5.27 4.43 -4.56
N TYR A 70 6.15 4.68 -5.53
CA TYR A 70 7.54 5.06 -5.26
C TYR A 70 7.89 6.49 -5.64
N GLU A 71 7.33 7.02 -6.73
CA GLU A 71 7.62 8.38 -7.16
C GLU A 71 6.71 9.39 -6.44
N GLU A 72 5.41 9.10 -6.39
CA GLU A 72 4.42 9.96 -5.70
C GLU A 72 4.30 9.63 -4.20
N ASN A 73 4.81 8.47 -3.76
CA ASN A 73 4.67 7.98 -2.38
C ASN A 73 3.23 8.11 -1.86
N ALA A 74 2.27 7.71 -2.71
CA ALA A 74 0.85 7.98 -2.52
C ALA A 74 0.21 7.07 -1.47
N PHE A 75 0.81 5.92 -1.17
CA PHE A 75 0.24 4.88 -0.33
C PHE A 75 1.22 4.42 0.74
N ASP A 76 0.70 4.19 1.94
CA ASP A 76 1.47 3.72 3.10
C ASP A 76 1.40 2.19 3.25
N ASN A 77 0.36 1.55 2.68
CA ASN A 77 0.23 0.10 2.62
C ASN A 77 -0.66 -0.33 1.43
N ILE A 78 -0.62 -1.63 1.13
CA ILE A 78 -1.42 -2.27 0.08
C ILE A 78 -2.25 -3.39 0.71
N VAL A 79 -3.52 -3.47 0.34
CA VAL A 79 -4.41 -4.58 0.69
C VAL A 79 -4.88 -5.25 -0.59
N ILE A 80 -4.74 -6.57 -0.66
CA ILE A 80 -5.24 -7.39 -1.78
C ILE A 80 -6.51 -8.09 -1.31
N SER A 81 -7.62 -7.78 -1.97
CA SER A 81 -8.94 -8.31 -1.62
C SER A 81 -9.03 -9.83 -1.92
N PRO A 82 -10.02 -10.54 -1.34
CA PRO A 82 -10.38 -11.87 -1.80
C PRO A 82 -10.77 -11.85 -3.28
N GLY A 83 -10.82 -13.01 -3.91
CA GLY A 83 -11.22 -13.15 -5.31
C GLY A 83 -11.58 -14.59 -5.62
N PRO A 84 -12.50 -14.84 -6.57
CA PRO A 84 -12.65 -16.15 -7.17
C PRO A 84 -11.40 -16.52 -7.97
N GLY A 85 -11.15 -17.81 -8.16
CA GLY A 85 -10.06 -18.30 -9.00
C GLY A 85 -8.90 -18.92 -8.24
N SER A 86 -7.75 -19.04 -8.90
CA SER A 86 -6.57 -19.72 -8.37
C SER A 86 -5.31 -18.87 -8.49
N PRO A 87 -4.43 -18.87 -7.48
CA PRO A 87 -3.11 -18.22 -7.60
C PRO A 87 -2.21 -18.82 -8.69
N ALA A 88 -2.57 -19.99 -9.23
CA ALA A 88 -1.87 -20.60 -10.37
C ALA A 88 -2.29 -20.01 -11.73
N CYS A 89 -3.42 -19.29 -11.80
CA CYS A 89 -3.90 -18.64 -13.01
C CYS A 89 -3.46 -17.18 -13.00
N SER A 90 -2.59 -16.80 -13.94
CA SER A 90 -2.09 -15.42 -14.04
C SER A 90 -3.18 -14.39 -14.35
N ALA A 91 -4.24 -14.81 -15.04
CA ALA A 91 -5.38 -13.94 -15.35
C ALA A 91 -6.22 -13.62 -14.10
N ASP A 92 -6.28 -14.53 -13.13
CA ASP A 92 -7.11 -14.36 -11.92
C ASP A 92 -6.45 -13.43 -10.89
N ILE A 93 -5.12 -13.27 -10.96
CA ILE A 93 -4.33 -12.52 -9.97
C ILE A 93 -3.82 -11.17 -10.49
N GLY A 94 -3.82 -10.95 -11.81
CA GLY A 94 -3.40 -9.70 -12.43
C GLY A 94 -2.06 -9.18 -11.87
N ILE A 95 -2.05 -7.91 -11.44
CA ILE A 95 -0.88 -7.24 -10.88
C ILE A 95 -0.47 -7.72 -9.48
N CYS A 96 -1.31 -8.51 -8.79
CA CYS A 96 -1.08 -8.92 -7.40
C CYS A 96 0.23 -9.68 -7.21
N LEU A 97 0.59 -10.58 -8.14
CA LEU A 97 1.84 -11.33 -8.04
C LEU A 97 3.06 -10.40 -8.12
N GLN A 98 3.00 -9.40 -9.00
CA GLN A 98 4.11 -8.49 -9.23
C GLN A 98 4.30 -7.53 -8.05
N LEU A 99 3.20 -7.04 -7.47
CA LEU A 99 3.20 -6.30 -6.21
C LEU A 99 3.92 -7.09 -5.11
N LEU A 100 3.61 -8.38 -4.96
CA LEU A 100 4.21 -9.22 -3.93
C LEU A 100 5.70 -9.50 -4.14
N LEU A 101 6.16 -9.54 -5.40
CA LEU A 101 7.56 -9.83 -5.74
C LEU A 101 8.46 -8.60 -5.59
N GLU A 102 7.97 -7.45 -6.04
CA GLU A 102 8.77 -6.25 -6.23
C GLU A 102 8.58 -5.25 -5.06
N CYS A 103 7.40 -5.20 -4.42
CA CYS A 103 7.14 -4.27 -3.31
C CYS A 103 7.50 -4.87 -1.95
N ARG A 104 8.80 -4.91 -1.64
CA ARG A 104 9.31 -5.47 -0.37
C ARG A 104 9.34 -4.49 0.79
N ASP A 105 9.28 -3.21 0.48
CA ASP A 105 9.42 -2.09 1.40
C ASP A 105 8.07 -1.48 1.82
N ILE A 106 6.98 -1.88 1.16
CA ILE A 106 5.62 -1.46 1.47
C ILE A 106 4.88 -2.63 2.13
N PRO A 107 4.23 -2.44 3.29
CA PRO A 107 3.42 -3.49 3.92
C PRO A 107 2.27 -3.93 3.01
N ILE A 108 2.15 -5.24 2.76
CA ILE A 108 1.07 -5.84 1.97
C ILE A 108 0.26 -6.83 2.81
N LEU A 109 -1.05 -6.62 2.90
CA LEU A 109 -2.00 -7.54 3.51
C LEU A 109 -2.81 -8.26 2.42
N GLY A 110 -2.68 -9.59 2.32
CA GLY A 110 -3.51 -10.41 1.43
C GLY A 110 -4.66 -11.08 2.17
N VAL A 111 -5.89 -10.94 1.69
CA VAL A 111 -7.07 -11.61 2.23
C VAL A 111 -7.49 -12.77 1.32
N CYS A 112 -7.71 -13.96 1.90
CA CYS A 112 -8.07 -15.19 1.18
C CYS A 112 -7.17 -15.47 -0.05
N LEU A 113 -7.62 -15.15 -1.27
CA LEU A 113 -6.83 -15.30 -2.49
C LEU A 113 -5.48 -14.58 -2.37
N GLY A 114 -5.43 -13.37 -1.80
CA GLY A 114 -4.18 -12.66 -1.52
C GLY A 114 -3.22 -13.43 -0.61
N HIS A 115 -3.73 -14.17 0.39
CA HIS A 115 -2.92 -15.05 1.23
C HIS A 115 -2.47 -16.33 0.52
N GLN A 116 -3.31 -16.85 -0.39
CA GLN A 116 -2.95 -18.01 -1.21
C GLN A 116 -1.86 -17.69 -2.23
N ILE A 117 -1.81 -16.46 -2.76
CA ILE A 117 -0.73 -16.02 -3.65
C ILE A 117 0.60 -16.00 -2.89
N TRP A 118 0.63 -15.47 -1.66
CA TRP A 118 1.78 -15.56 -0.77
C TRP A 118 2.24 -17.00 -0.54
N SER A 119 1.30 -17.89 -0.20
CA SER A 119 1.61 -19.29 0.08
C SER A 119 2.10 -20.04 -1.16
N SER A 120 1.49 -19.77 -2.33
CA SER A 120 1.90 -20.35 -3.60
C SER A 120 3.27 -19.84 -4.03
N MET A 121 3.59 -18.58 -3.76
CA MET A 121 4.91 -18.01 -4.03
C MET A 121 6.01 -18.68 -3.21
N LEU A 122 5.80 -18.91 -1.90
CA LEU A 122 6.75 -19.65 -1.07
C LEU A 122 7.01 -21.06 -1.62
N TRP A 123 5.96 -21.73 -2.10
CA TRP A 123 6.10 -23.02 -2.77
C TRP A 123 6.86 -22.92 -4.11
N TYR A 124 6.53 -21.96 -4.97
CA TYR A 124 7.19 -21.74 -6.27
C TYR A 124 8.67 -21.35 -6.13
N VAL A 125 9.03 -20.57 -5.12
CA VAL A 125 10.43 -20.22 -4.81
C VAL A 125 11.17 -21.46 -4.32
N CYS A 126 10.56 -22.30 -3.49
CA CYS A 126 11.15 -23.54 -3.01
C CYS A 126 11.33 -24.59 -4.14
N LEU A 127 10.45 -24.61 -5.14
CA LEU A 127 10.53 -25.53 -6.29
C LEU A 127 11.57 -25.10 -7.34
N LYS A 128 12.00 -23.83 -7.33
CA LYS A 128 12.99 -23.26 -8.26
C LYS A 128 14.41 -23.17 -7.67
N LEU A 129 14.59 -23.46 -6.38
CA LEU A 129 15.89 -23.55 -5.71
C LEU A 129 16.37 -25.00 -5.63
#